data_AF-A0A2W4JHZ6-F1
#
_entry.id   AF-A0A2W4JHZ6-F1
#
_cell.length_a   1.000
_cell.length_b   1.000
_cell.length_c   1.000
_cell.angle_alpha   90.00
_cell.angle_beta   90.00
_cell.angle_gamma   90.00
#
_symmetry.space_group_name_H-M   'P 1'
#
loop_
_entity.id
_entity.type
_entity.pdbx_description
1 polymer ?
#
loop_
_entity_poly.entity_id
_entity_poly.type
_entity_poly.pdbx_seq_one_letter_code
_entity_poly.pdbx_strand_id
1 'polypeptide(L)'
;MFVITADQRRSTEHGDRVEQILAAIRDWSDAHRSDIVLDVERTVGDEVQLVLASAGSAVDLGLMLMRAREWSVGIGTGEVDLPLGDSARASSGEAFVHARRAVERAKGKGEPAPIVVSGPDARGAEAATALTQLLASVVRRRSDAGWEVADLLDGERTQKDIAQALGISEQAVSQRIASAMIDEERRARPVAAMLLERASGGIRP
;
A
#
# COMPACT_ATOMS: atom_id res chain seq x y z
N MET A 1 -12.55 -8.50 -4.47
CA MET A 1 -11.86 -7.28 -4.92
C MET A 1 -11.24 -6.57 -3.73
N PHE A 2 -10.35 -5.62 -3.98
CA PHE A 2 -9.66 -4.83 -2.96
C PHE A 2 -9.98 -3.35 -3.16
N VAL A 3 -10.59 -2.72 -2.16
CA VAL A 3 -10.84 -1.28 -2.16
C VAL A 3 -9.83 -0.64 -1.23
N ILE A 4 -9.11 0.37 -1.73
CA ILE A 4 -8.20 1.17 -0.92
C ILE A 4 -8.83 2.52 -0.70
N THR A 5 -8.95 2.92 0.56
CA THR A 5 -9.29 4.27 0.97
C THR A 5 -8.11 4.84 1.73
N ALA A 6 -7.57 5.98 1.29
CA ALA A 6 -6.48 6.66 1.96
C ALA A 6 -6.89 8.09 2.30
N ASP A 7 -6.68 8.48 3.55
CA ASP A 7 -7.08 9.78 4.09
C ASP A 7 -5.85 10.50 4.65
N GLN A 8 -5.71 11.78 4.29
CA GLN A 8 -4.57 12.56 4.71
C GLN A 8 -4.68 12.97 6.19
N ARG A 9 -3.61 12.71 6.92
CA ARG A 9 -3.50 13.08 8.34
C ARG A 9 -3.16 14.56 8.45
N ARG A 10 -3.95 15.29 9.27
CA ARG A 10 -3.69 16.69 9.65
C ARG A 10 -3.55 17.65 8.44
N SER A 11 -4.37 17.46 7.41
CA SER A 11 -4.42 18.34 6.22
C SER A 11 -4.70 19.81 6.55
N THR A 12 -5.46 20.08 7.60
CA THR A 12 -5.74 21.44 8.08
C THR A 12 -4.49 22.16 8.63
N GLU A 13 -3.48 21.42 9.06
CA GLU A 13 -2.22 21.96 9.59
C GLU A 13 -1.12 22.03 8.52
N HIS A 14 -1.08 21.07 7.59
CA HIS A 14 0.04 20.87 6.65
C HIS A 14 -0.31 21.13 5.17
N GLY A 15 -1.55 21.54 4.91
CA GLY A 15 -2.09 21.76 3.57
C GLY A 15 -2.54 20.46 2.89
N ASP A 16 -3.34 20.61 1.84
CA ASP A 16 -3.84 19.52 1.00
C ASP A 16 -2.71 18.90 0.15
N ARG A 17 -2.54 17.58 0.24
CA ARG A 17 -1.52 16.77 -0.46
C ARG A 17 -2.12 15.80 -1.47
N VAL A 18 -3.44 15.86 -1.71
CA VAL A 18 -4.12 14.94 -2.63
C VAL A 18 -3.54 15.01 -4.04
N GLU A 19 -3.36 16.20 -4.60
CA GLU A 19 -2.79 16.35 -5.96
C GLU A 19 -1.38 15.78 -6.08
N GLN A 20 -0.58 15.90 -5.01
CA GLN A 20 0.77 15.35 -4.96
C GLN A 20 0.74 13.81 -4.95
N ILE A 21 -0.14 13.20 -4.15
CA ILE A 21 -0.23 11.73 -4.12
C ILE A 21 -0.85 11.18 -5.39
N LEU A 22 -1.86 11.84 -5.95
CA LEU A 22 -2.44 11.45 -7.25
C LEU A 22 -1.37 11.48 -8.34
N ALA A 23 -0.46 12.45 -8.31
CA ALA A 23 0.67 12.49 -9.24
C ALA A 23 1.63 11.31 -9.05
N ALA A 24 1.97 10.97 -7.81
CA ALA A 24 2.83 9.82 -7.53
C ALA A 24 2.16 8.47 -7.89
N ILE A 25 0.84 8.37 -7.72
CA ILE A 25 0.09 7.15 -8.05
C ILE A 25 0.00 6.95 -9.56
N ARG A 26 0.04 7.99 -10.41
CA ARG A 26 -0.04 7.81 -11.88
C ARG A 26 1.03 6.86 -12.44
N ASP A 27 2.29 7.06 -12.07
CA ASP A 27 3.39 6.20 -12.52
C ASP A 27 3.19 4.75 -12.03
N TRP A 28 2.68 4.60 -10.81
CA TRP A 28 2.32 3.31 -10.25
C TRP A 28 1.14 2.66 -11.00
N SER A 29 0.10 3.43 -11.33
CA SER A 29 -1.08 2.97 -12.05
C SER A 29 -0.74 2.50 -13.45
N ASP A 30 0.19 3.17 -14.14
CA ASP A 30 0.67 2.74 -15.45
C ASP A 30 1.37 1.37 -15.39
N ALA A 31 2.16 1.12 -14.35
CA ALA A 31 2.81 -0.17 -14.13
C ALA A 31 1.83 -1.29 -13.72
N HIS A 32 0.69 -0.95 -13.11
CA HIS A 32 -0.30 -1.91 -12.57
C HIS A 32 -1.64 -1.87 -13.29
N ARG A 33 -1.69 -1.35 -14.53
CA ARG A 33 -2.94 -1.07 -15.26
C ARG A 33 -3.89 -2.28 -15.37
N SER A 34 -3.36 -3.49 -15.50
CA SER A 34 -4.17 -4.72 -15.58
C SER A 34 -4.95 -5.04 -14.30
N ASP A 35 -4.48 -4.50 -13.17
CA ASP A 35 -5.02 -4.82 -11.85
C ASP A 35 -5.95 -3.73 -11.33
N ILE A 36 -6.03 -2.59 -12.02
CA ILE A 36 -6.91 -1.46 -11.68
C ILE A 36 -8.29 -1.71 -12.29
N VAL A 37 -9.28 -1.84 -11.41
CA VAL A 37 -10.69 -2.01 -11.79
C VAL A 37 -11.37 -0.65 -11.89
N LEU A 38 -11.12 0.23 -10.92
CA LEU A 38 -11.51 1.63 -10.92
C LEU A 38 -10.30 2.46 -10.50
N ASP A 39 -9.96 3.45 -11.32
CA ASP A 39 -8.77 4.27 -11.12
C ASP A 39 -8.88 5.12 -9.85
N VAL A 40 -7.72 5.62 -9.39
CA VAL A 40 -7.65 6.47 -8.23
C VAL A 40 -8.39 7.79 -8.48
N GLU A 41 -9.23 8.16 -7.52
CA GLU A 41 -9.88 9.46 -7.53
C GLU A 41 -9.86 10.10 -6.15
N ARG A 42 -9.91 11.44 -6.14
CA ARG A 42 -10.23 12.20 -4.94
C ARG A 42 -11.70 12.02 -4.60
N THR A 43 -11.98 11.56 -3.39
CA THR A 43 -13.34 11.48 -2.88
C THR A 43 -13.66 12.76 -2.08
N VAL A 44 -14.05 12.66 -0.81
CA VAL A 44 -14.45 13.80 0.00
C VAL A 44 -13.25 14.37 0.73
N GLY A 45 -13.07 15.70 0.67
CA GLY A 45 -11.98 16.35 1.39
C GLY A 45 -10.62 15.91 0.87
N ASP A 46 -9.78 15.42 1.76
CA ASP A 46 -8.39 14.98 1.57
C ASP A 46 -8.25 13.46 1.43
N GLU A 47 -9.34 12.79 1.08
CA GLU A 47 -9.41 11.34 0.86
C GLU A 47 -9.26 10.98 -0.63
N VAL A 48 -8.54 9.88 -0.90
CA VAL A 48 -8.47 9.22 -2.20
C VAL A 48 -8.94 7.78 -2.10
N GLN A 49 -9.54 7.27 -3.17
CA GLN A 49 -10.06 5.91 -3.23
C GLN A 49 -9.80 5.28 -4.60
N LEU A 50 -9.58 3.96 -4.62
CA LEU A 50 -9.45 3.16 -5.85
C LEU A 50 -9.91 1.71 -5.63
N VAL A 51 -10.09 0.97 -6.72
CA VAL A 51 -10.47 -0.45 -6.68
C VAL A 51 -9.50 -1.30 -7.50
N LEU A 52 -9.02 -2.37 -6.88
CA LEU A 52 -8.03 -3.30 -7.44
C LEU A 52 -8.58 -4.73 -7.51
N ALA A 53 -8.14 -5.48 -8.51
CA ALA A 53 -8.42 -6.90 -8.68
C ALA A 53 -7.40 -7.81 -7.96
N SER A 54 -6.25 -7.27 -7.57
CA SER A 54 -5.09 -8.04 -7.08
C SER A 54 -4.69 -7.64 -5.66
N ALA A 55 -4.55 -8.63 -4.77
CA ALA A 55 -4.02 -8.41 -3.42
C ALA A 55 -2.57 -7.90 -3.43
N GLY A 56 -1.76 -8.35 -4.40
CA GLY A 56 -0.37 -7.92 -4.54
C GLY A 56 -0.27 -6.42 -4.79
N SER A 57 -1.06 -5.92 -5.73
CA SER A 57 -1.15 -4.50 -6.06
C SER A 57 -1.72 -3.68 -4.90
N ALA A 58 -2.64 -4.26 -4.11
CA ALA A 58 -3.15 -3.60 -2.91
C ALA A 58 -2.08 -3.44 -1.81
N VAL A 59 -1.24 -4.46 -1.59
CA VAL A 59 -0.10 -4.36 -0.66
C VAL A 59 0.90 -3.34 -1.16
N ASP A 60 1.25 -3.37 -2.45
CA ASP A 60 2.25 -2.47 -3.01
C ASP A 60 1.83 -1.01 -2.89
N LEU A 61 0.61 -0.66 -3.30
CA LEU A 61 0.08 0.69 -3.16
C LEU A 61 -0.05 1.11 -1.70
N GLY A 62 -0.50 0.22 -0.82
CA GLY A 62 -0.56 0.47 0.61
C GLY A 62 0.81 0.85 1.19
N LEU A 63 1.88 0.14 0.81
CA LEU A 63 3.24 0.44 1.23
C LEU A 63 3.80 1.72 0.60
N MET A 64 3.45 2.02 -0.66
CA MET A 64 3.79 3.30 -1.29
C MET A 64 3.18 4.49 -0.55
N LEU A 65 1.92 4.40 -0.14
CA LEU A 65 1.27 5.42 0.70
C LEU A 65 1.94 5.56 2.08
N MET A 66 2.41 4.45 2.66
CA MET A 66 3.17 4.47 3.91
C MET A 66 4.53 5.16 3.76
N ARG A 67 5.18 5.07 2.59
CA ARG A 67 6.42 5.81 2.30
C ARG A 67 6.20 7.32 2.33
N ALA A 68 5.04 7.82 1.87
CA ALA A 68 4.69 9.24 1.91
C ALA A 68 4.49 9.75 3.36
N ARG A 69 4.06 8.88 4.29
CA ARG A 69 3.91 9.12 5.74
C ARG A 69 2.76 10.05 6.15
N GLU A 70 2.12 10.77 5.23
CA GLU A 70 0.96 11.62 5.57
C GLU A 70 -0.37 10.89 5.58
N TRP A 71 -0.41 9.59 5.24
CA TRP A 71 -1.68 8.90 4.95
C TRP A 71 -2.06 7.89 6.04
N SER A 72 -3.36 7.82 6.33
CA SER A 72 -4.00 6.67 6.98
C SER A 72 -4.69 5.85 5.89
N VAL A 73 -4.42 4.54 5.85
CA VAL A 73 -4.83 3.65 4.75
C VAL A 73 -5.71 2.52 5.27
N GLY A 74 -6.89 2.39 4.70
CA GLY A 74 -7.76 1.23 4.86
C GLY A 74 -7.79 0.39 3.60
N ILE A 75 -7.54 -0.92 3.75
CA ILE A 75 -7.71 -1.91 2.69
C ILE A 75 -8.94 -2.75 3.03
N GLY A 76 -10.00 -2.58 2.25
CA GLY A 76 -11.19 -3.39 2.33
C GLY A 76 -11.17 -4.54 1.34
N THR A 77 -11.54 -5.72 1.79
CA THR A 77 -11.63 -6.90 0.93
C THR A 77 -13.05 -7.50 0.96
N GLY A 78 -13.44 -8.16 -0.12
CA GLY A 78 -14.75 -8.80 -0.24
C GLY A 78 -15.41 -8.60 -1.60
N GLU A 79 -16.72 -8.84 -1.62
CA GLU A 79 -17.58 -8.65 -2.79
C GLU A 79 -17.86 -7.16 -3.05
N VAL A 80 -18.14 -6.84 -4.31
CA VAL A 80 -18.61 -5.53 -4.76
C VAL A 80 -19.95 -5.70 -5.46
N ASP A 81 -20.80 -4.68 -5.40
CA ASP A 81 -22.06 -4.70 -6.13
C ASP A 81 -21.77 -4.47 -7.62
N LEU A 82 -22.36 -5.33 -8.47
CA LEU A 82 -22.21 -5.26 -9.92
C LEU A 82 -23.52 -4.84 -10.60
N PRO A 83 -23.47 -4.06 -11.68
CA PRO A 83 -22.27 -3.47 -12.29
C PRO A 83 -21.66 -2.37 -11.40
N LEU A 84 -20.33 -2.19 -11.48
CA LEU A 84 -19.67 -1.04 -10.89
C LEU A 84 -20.11 0.25 -11.60
N GLY A 85 -20.09 1.37 -10.87
CA GLY A 85 -20.28 2.70 -11.45
C GLY A 85 -19.04 3.18 -12.20
N ASP A 86 -19.12 4.39 -12.76
CA ASP A 86 -18.01 5.00 -13.53
C ASP A 86 -16.79 5.38 -12.65
N SER A 87 -16.93 5.33 -11.32
CA SER A 87 -15.89 5.69 -10.37
C SER A 87 -16.03 4.91 -9.06
N ALA A 88 -14.97 4.91 -8.24
CA ALA A 88 -14.97 4.25 -6.93
C ALA A 88 -16.01 4.85 -5.97
N ARG A 89 -16.21 6.16 -6.00
CA ARG A 89 -17.26 6.90 -5.27
C ARG A 89 -18.67 6.50 -5.71
N ALA A 90 -18.84 6.19 -6.99
CA ALA A 90 -20.14 5.82 -7.56
C ALA A 90 -20.46 4.32 -7.42
N SER A 91 -19.61 3.57 -6.71
CA SER A 91 -19.72 2.11 -6.54
C SER A 91 -19.93 1.73 -5.07
N SER A 92 -20.46 0.53 -4.83
CA SER A 92 -20.78 0.01 -3.50
C SER A 92 -20.46 -1.48 -3.34
N GLY A 93 -20.63 -1.99 -2.12
CA GLY A 93 -20.45 -3.40 -1.76
C GLY A 93 -19.64 -3.58 -0.48
N GLU A 94 -19.50 -4.83 -0.04
CA GLU A 94 -18.84 -5.17 1.23
C GLU A 94 -17.38 -4.68 1.29
N ALA A 95 -16.64 -4.78 0.18
CA ALA A 95 -15.25 -4.32 0.14
C ALA A 95 -15.13 -2.81 0.43
N PHE A 96 -16.09 -1.98 -0.02
CA PHE A 96 -16.11 -0.54 0.28
C PHE A 96 -16.42 -0.26 1.75
N VAL A 97 -17.37 -1.01 2.33
CA VAL A 97 -17.71 -0.92 3.76
C VAL A 97 -16.50 -1.31 4.62
N HIS A 98 -15.79 -2.37 4.25
CA HIS A 98 -14.57 -2.80 4.92
C HIS A 98 -13.45 -1.76 4.79
N ALA A 99 -13.24 -1.18 3.60
CA ALA A 99 -12.21 -0.16 3.40
C ALA A 99 -12.46 1.07 4.28
N ARG A 100 -13.73 1.52 4.37
CA ARG A 100 -14.13 2.60 5.27
C ARG A 100 -13.86 2.26 6.74
N ARG A 101 -14.26 1.06 7.21
CA ARG A 101 -13.99 0.64 8.59
C ARG A 101 -12.48 0.58 8.89
N ALA A 102 -11.71 0.08 7.94
CA ALA A 102 -10.26 -0.03 8.06
C ALA A 102 -9.58 1.33 8.14
N VAL A 103 -9.92 2.29 7.27
CA VAL A 103 -9.29 3.62 7.27
C VAL A 103 -9.62 4.39 8.54
N GLU A 104 -10.85 4.29 9.04
CA GLU A 104 -11.25 4.93 10.30
C GLU A 104 -10.48 4.36 11.50
N ARG A 105 -10.23 3.04 11.52
CA ARG A 105 -9.34 2.42 12.52
C ARG A 105 -7.89 2.90 12.35
N ALA A 106 -7.39 2.98 11.11
CA ALA A 106 -6.03 3.41 10.79
C ALA A 106 -5.74 4.88 11.13
N LYS A 107 -6.77 5.72 11.29
CA LYS A 107 -6.64 7.11 11.79
C LYS A 107 -6.33 7.16 13.28
N GLY A 108 -6.76 6.14 14.03
CA GLY A 108 -6.57 6.03 15.47
C GLY A 108 -5.10 5.97 15.89
N LYS A 109 -4.84 6.29 17.17
CA LYS A 109 -3.50 6.22 17.77
C LYS A 109 -3.10 4.82 18.26
N GLY A 110 -4.01 3.85 18.19
CA GLY A 110 -3.79 2.48 18.67
C GLY A 110 -2.99 1.61 17.72
N GLU A 111 -2.89 1.98 16.45
CA GLU A 111 -2.21 1.19 15.43
C GLU A 111 -0.70 1.53 15.35
N PRO A 112 0.21 0.54 15.34
CA PRO A 112 1.65 0.76 15.21
C PRO A 112 2.06 1.51 13.92
N ALA A 113 1.32 1.26 12.84
CA ALA A 113 1.43 1.97 11.56
C ALA A 113 0.01 2.25 11.04
N PRO A 114 -0.22 3.38 10.34
CA PRO A 114 -1.56 3.81 9.94
C PRO A 114 -2.03 3.09 8.67
N ILE A 115 -1.97 1.76 8.67
CA ILE A 115 -2.52 0.87 7.64
C ILE A 115 -3.27 -0.27 8.31
N VAL A 116 -4.48 -0.55 7.83
CA VAL A 116 -5.36 -1.59 8.39
C VAL A 116 -6.06 -2.33 7.26
N VAL A 117 -6.27 -3.63 7.44
CA VAL A 117 -7.03 -4.49 6.54
C VAL A 117 -8.35 -4.89 7.22
N SER A 118 -9.45 -4.85 6.48
CA SER A 118 -10.75 -5.37 6.93
C SER A 118 -11.36 -6.21 5.81
N GLY A 119 -12.05 -7.28 6.20
CA GLY A 119 -12.67 -8.25 5.28
C GLY A 119 -13.63 -9.18 6.02
N PRO A 120 -14.38 -10.02 5.29
CA PRO A 120 -15.34 -10.95 5.89
C PRO A 120 -14.72 -12.01 6.81
N ASP A 121 -13.48 -12.47 6.57
CA ASP A 121 -12.73 -13.28 7.55
C ASP A 121 -11.97 -12.36 8.51
N ALA A 122 -12.57 -12.07 9.66
CA ALA A 122 -11.98 -11.21 10.69
C ALA A 122 -10.60 -11.70 11.16
N ARG A 123 -10.36 -13.02 11.24
CA ARG A 123 -9.05 -13.55 11.67
C ARG A 123 -8.01 -13.37 10.56
N GLY A 124 -8.40 -13.61 9.32
CA GLY A 124 -7.57 -13.33 8.14
C GLY A 124 -7.21 -11.84 8.05
N ALA A 125 -8.19 -10.96 8.28
CA ALA A 125 -8.01 -9.51 8.26
C ALA A 125 -7.07 -9.00 9.36
N GLU A 126 -7.17 -9.51 10.60
CA GLU A 126 -6.21 -9.15 11.65
C GLU A 126 -4.79 -9.65 11.34
N ALA A 127 -4.65 -10.87 10.80
CA ALA A 127 -3.35 -11.39 10.39
C ALA A 127 -2.72 -10.55 9.26
N ALA A 128 -3.53 -10.19 8.26
CA ALA A 128 -3.13 -9.29 7.18
C ALA A 128 -2.72 -7.91 7.72
N THR A 129 -3.50 -7.35 8.65
CA THR A 129 -3.21 -6.07 9.33
C THR A 129 -1.86 -6.13 10.05
N ALA A 130 -1.61 -7.17 10.86
CA ALA A 130 -0.36 -7.28 11.60
C ALA A 130 0.86 -7.31 10.69
N LEU A 131 0.83 -8.10 9.61
CA LEU A 131 1.95 -8.19 8.67
C LEU A 131 2.13 -6.90 7.85
N THR A 132 1.05 -6.30 7.36
CA THR A 132 1.12 -5.04 6.60
C THR A 132 1.62 -3.89 7.46
N GLN A 133 1.25 -3.84 8.75
CA GLN A 133 1.79 -2.84 9.69
C GLN A 133 3.28 -3.04 10.01
N LEU A 134 3.74 -4.29 10.08
CA LEU A 134 5.16 -4.60 10.21
C LEU A 134 5.93 -4.09 8.99
N LEU A 135 5.47 -4.41 7.78
CA LEU A 135 6.08 -3.93 6.53
C LEU A 135 6.04 -2.41 6.42
N ALA A 136 4.91 -1.79 6.75
CA ALA A 136 4.77 -0.34 6.79
C ALA A 136 5.76 0.31 7.77
N SER A 137 6.03 -0.33 8.91
CA SER A 137 7.01 0.16 9.88
C SER A 137 8.44 0.11 9.34
N VAL A 138 8.79 -0.92 8.56
CA VAL A 138 10.08 -1.02 7.85
C VAL A 138 10.18 0.11 6.82
N VAL A 139 9.20 0.21 5.92
CA VAL A 139 9.11 1.24 4.86
C VAL A 139 9.22 2.65 5.44
N ARG A 140 8.47 2.94 6.51
CA ARG A 140 8.46 4.27 7.15
C ARG A 140 9.74 4.64 7.87
N ARG A 141 10.55 3.66 8.29
CA ARG A 141 11.82 3.90 9.00
C ARG A 141 13.04 3.82 8.09
N ARG A 142 12.87 3.36 6.86
CA ARG A 142 13.94 3.31 5.87
C ARG A 142 14.51 4.71 5.64
N SER A 143 15.83 4.80 5.72
CA SER A 143 16.59 6.02 5.49
C SER A 143 16.60 6.42 4.02
N ASP A 144 16.93 7.68 3.73
CA ASP A 144 17.04 8.19 2.36
C ASP A 144 18.04 7.36 1.55
N ALA A 145 19.21 7.06 2.12
CA ALA A 145 20.22 6.20 1.50
C ALA A 145 19.73 4.77 1.22
N GLY A 146 18.82 4.25 2.07
CA GLY A 146 18.18 2.97 1.85
C GLY A 146 17.15 3.02 0.73
N TRP A 147 16.40 4.13 0.62
CA TRP A 147 15.46 4.36 -0.47
C TRP A 147 16.16 4.55 -1.82
N GLU A 148 17.29 5.26 -1.87
CA GLU A 148 18.11 5.37 -3.08
C GLU A 148 18.44 3.98 -3.66
N VAL A 149 18.82 3.03 -2.81
CA VAL A 149 19.11 1.66 -3.25
C VAL A 149 17.84 0.91 -3.61
N ALA A 150 16.77 1.06 -2.82
CA ALA A 150 15.49 0.38 -3.08
C ALA A 150 14.87 0.79 -4.43
N ASP A 151 14.94 2.08 -4.77
CA ASP A 151 14.38 2.64 -6.01
C ASP A 151 15.21 2.23 -7.24
N LEU A 152 16.52 2.01 -7.06
CA LEU A 152 17.40 1.52 -8.13
C LEU A 152 17.42 0.00 -8.26
N LEU A 153 16.94 -0.73 -7.25
CA LEU A 153 16.74 -2.18 -7.35
C LEU A 153 15.48 -2.45 -8.19
N ASP A 154 15.57 -2.26 -9.51
CA ASP A 154 14.64 -2.91 -10.44
C ASP A 154 15.10 -4.36 -10.69
N GLY A 155 14.27 -5.18 -11.33
CA GLY A 155 14.59 -6.60 -11.57
C GLY A 155 15.79 -6.85 -12.49
N GLU A 156 16.35 -5.80 -13.13
CA GLU A 156 17.39 -5.91 -14.14
C GLU A 156 18.77 -5.46 -13.63
N ARG A 157 18.82 -4.56 -12.63
CA ARG A 157 20.07 -4.00 -12.11
C ARG A 157 20.73 -4.89 -11.07
N THR A 158 22.04 -5.05 -11.22
CA THR A 158 22.89 -5.70 -10.21
C THR A 158 23.34 -4.71 -9.13
N GLN A 159 23.83 -5.21 -7.99
CA GLN A 159 24.42 -4.33 -6.95
C GLN A 159 25.61 -3.51 -7.49
N LYS A 160 26.33 -4.05 -8.48
CA LYS A 160 27.41 -3.35 -9.17
C LYS A 160 26.90 -2.16 -9.99
N ASP A 161 25.82 -2.33 -10.73
CA ASP A 161 25.21 -1.24 -11.51
C ASP A 161 24.72 -0.12 -10.59
N ILE A 162 24.13 -0.49 -9.45
CA ILE A 162 23.68 0.46 -8.42
C ILE A 162 24.87 1.18 -7.78
N ALA A 163 25.95 0.47 -7.45
CA ALA A 163 27.15 1.05 -6.89
C ALA A 163 27.76 2.10 -7.84
N GLN A 164 27.80 1.79 -9.15
CA GLN A 164 28.25 2.72 -10.17
C GLN A 164 27.33 3.94 -10.29
N ALA A 165 26.00 3.74 -10.30
CA ALA A 165 25.02 4.83 -10.40
C ALA A 165 25.09 5.79 -9.19
N LEU A 166 25.34 5.26 -7.99
CA LEU A 166 25.42 6.04 -6.75
C LEU A 166 26.84 6.56 -6.42
N GLY A 167 27.86 6.14 -7.16
CA GLY A 167 29.25 6.52 -6.89
C GLY A 167 29.80 5.97 -5.56
N ILE A 168 29.33 4.79 -5.13
CA ILE A 168 29.74 4.13 -3.89
C ILE A 168 30.28 2.72 -4.16
N SER A 169 30.81 2.03 -3.15
CA SER A 169 31.26 0.63 -3.30
C SER A 169 30.09 -0.35 -3.29
N GLU A 170 30.26 -1.52 -3.92
CA GLU A 170 29.30 -2.64 -3.83
C GLU A 170 29.05 -3.06 -2.37
N GLN A 171 30.09 -3.02 -1.53
CA GLN A 171 29.96 -3.27 -0.09
C GLN A 171 29.04 -2.25 0.60
N ALA A 172 29.12 -0.97 0.21
CA ALA A 172 28.22 0.05 0.74
C ALA A 172 26.77 -0.16 0.26
N VAL A 173 26.56 -0.59 -0.99
CA VAL A 173 25.23 -0.98 -1.49
C VAL A 173 24.69 -2.16 -0.67
N SER A 174 25.46 -3.24 -0.51
CA SER A 174 25.08 -4.42 0.27
C SER A 174 24.71 -4.07 1.71
N GLN A 175 25.50 -3.21 2.37
CA GLN A 175 25.19 -2.72 3.71
C GLN A 175 23.89 -1.93 3.76
N ARG A 176 23.63 -1.06 2.76
CA ARG A 176 22.38 -0.31 2.65
C ARG A 176 21.19 -1.25 2.46
N ILE A 177 21.28 -2.25 1.58
CA ILE A 177 20.24 -3.28 1.36
C ILE A 177 19.87 -3.95 2.67
N ALA A 178 20.87 -4.45 3.41
CA ALA A 178 20.65 -5.13 4.68
C ALA A 178 20.05 -4.19 5.73
N SER A 179 20.60 -2.97 5.90
CA SER A 179 20.10 -2.00 6.88
C SER A 179 18.68 -1.51 6.57
N ALA A 180 18.30 -1.47 5.29
CA ALA A 180 17.00 -1.04 4.81
C ALA A 180 15.97 -2.19 4.73
N MET A 181 16.39 -3.42 5.07
CA MET A 181 15.57 -4.64 5.06
C MET A 181 14.84 -4.89 3.74
N ILE A 182 15.52 -4.63 2.61
CA ILE A 182 14.88 -4.65 1.28
C ILE A 182 14.48 -6.08 0.88
N ASP A 183 15.36 -7.06 1.13
CA ASP A 183 15.10 -8.45 0.77
C ASP A 183 14.01 -9.07 1.65
N GLU A 184 13.98 -8.74 2.94
CA GLU A 184 12.95 -9.15 3.87
C GLU A 184 11.59 -8.59 3.46
N GLU A 185 11.51 -7.31 3.12
CA GLU A 185 10.28 -6.70 2.62
C GLU A 185 9.79 -7.40 1.34
N ARG A 186 10.70 -7.62 0.37
CA ARG A 186 10.38 -8.30 -0.91
C ARG A 186 9.83 -9.69 -0.70
N ARG A 187 10.44 -10.48 0.18
CA ARG A 187 9.99 -11.85 0.48
C ARG A 187 8.67 -11.89 1.25
N ALA A 188 8.39 -10.87 2.06
CA ALA A 188 7.17 -10.80 2.86
C ALA A 188 5.95 -10.22 2.11
N ARG A 189 6.16 -9.43 1.05
CA ARG A 189 5.07 -8.87 0.21
C ARG A 189 4.10 -9.94 -0.32
N PRO A 190 4.54 -11.05 -0.94
CA PRO A 190 3.63 -12.12 -1.35
C PRO A 190 2.86 -12.76 -0.20
N VAL A 191 3.47 -12.87 0.99
CA VAL A 191 2.79 -13.41 2.18
C VAL A 191 1.69 -12.46 2.66
N ALA A 192 1.93 -11.15 2.63
CA ALA A 192 0.90 -10.15 2.93
C ALA A 192 -0.26 -10.25 1.94
N ALA A 193 0.03 -10.38 0.63
CA ALA A 193 -0.98 -10.56 -0.40
C ALA A 193 -1.83 -11.83 -0.15
N MET A 194 -1.21 -12.96 0.18
CA MET A 194 -1.93 -14.19 0.55
C MET A 194 -2.86 -14.01 1.75
N LEU A 195 -2.45 -13.21 2.75
CA LEU A 195 -3.30 -12.92 3.91
C LEU A 195 -4.46 -11.98 3.55
N LEU A 196 -4.26 -11.03 2.64
CA LEU A 196 -5.34 -10.19 2.08
C LEU A 196 -6.37 -11.05 1.31
N GLU A 197 -5.91 -12.01 0.52
CA GLU A 197 -6.80 -12.96 -0.17
C GLU A 197 -7.63 -13.76 0.84
N ARG A 198 -6.96 -14.30 1.87
CA ARG A 198 -7.65 -15.02 2.96
C ARG A 198 -8.66 -14.15 3.70
N ALA A 199 -8.35 -12.88 3.96
CA ALA A 199 -9.26 -11.93 4.59
C ALA A 199 -10.56 -11.76 3.79
N SER A 200 -10.51 -11.95 2.47
CA SER A 200 -11.67 -11.92 1.57
C SER A 200 -12.60 -13.13 1.71
N GLY A 201 -12.29 -14.09 2.58
CA GLY A 201 -13.09 -15.31 2.78
C GLY A 201 -12.86 -16.40 1.72
N GLY A 202 -12.03 -16.11 0.72
CA GLY A 202 -11.54 -17.08 -0.26
C GLY A 202 -10.30 -17.79 0.28
N ILE A 203 -10.24 -19.12 0.12
CA ILE A 203 -9.25 -20.05 0.66
C ILE A 203 -9.60 -20.52 2.08
N ARG A 204 -10.52 -21.50 2.14
CA ARG A 204 -10.36 -22.59 3.13
C ARG A 204 -9.20 -23.47 2.62
N PRO A 205 -8.20 -23.77 3.47
CA PRO A 205 -7.15 -24.73 3.13
C PRO A 205 -7.72 -26.13 2.89
#